data_AF-A0A9W8KG07-F1
#
_entry.id   AF-A0A9W8KG07-F1
#
_cell.length_a   1.000
_cell.length_b   1.000
_cell.length_c   1.000
_cell.angle_alpha   90.00
_cell.angle_beta   90.00
_cell.angle_gamma   90.00
#
_symmetry.space_group_name_H-M   'P 1'
#
loop_
_entity.id
_entity.type
_entity.pdbx_description
1 polymer ?
#
loop_
_entity_poly.entity_id
_entity_poly.type
_entity_poly.pdbx_seq_one_letter_code
_entity_poly.pdbx_strand_id
1 'polypeptide(L)'
;MKLVNPLSIRQNMTPRRLNIHEQDRAYARLYAKELVVHLDLLDVCSGAALKWLLCEPYVDLELPMACSVKFYFFLPRTLAELEASNITSPDTKPNIGAFAQQVRQVAPMAKEIGISLAVGCPDDITLPTELLSSLVLQLSQHAVDIKYNFNIQPAIVDQQISGLRSLTCCSADTTDDGEQIVRLARNNAATLRVLEISVRTTTDMTGLIRYSDGSYVQYPCLQTLRLSDRPRVDAPCRPVFPGAVPFPSLRRLALGARFYFDDDTVFRGNDATLESVFGSQP
;
A
#
# COMPACT_ATOMS: atom_id res chain seq x y z
N MET A 1 -24.61 25.25 -1.06
CA MET A 1 -25.48 24.11 -0.71
C MET A 1 -24.59 22.86 -0.63
N LYS A 2 -24.13 22.50 0.57
CA LYS A 2 -23.30 21.31 0.81
C LYS A 2 -24.24 20.14 1.04
N LEU A 3 -24.41 19.27 0.04
CA LEU A 3 -24.98 17.94 0.25
C LEU A 3 -23.91 17.10 0.95
N VAL A 4 -23.92 17.13 2.28
CA VAL A 4 -23.26 16.12 3.10
C VAL A 4 -24.14 14.88 3.02
N ASN A 5 -23.82 13.99 2.09
CA ASN A 5 -24.19 12.59 2.24
C ASN A 5 -23.15 11.71 1.54
N PRO A 6 -21.98 11.46 2.17
CA PRO A 6 -21.21 10.30 1.80
C PRO A 6 -21.93 9.13 2.46
N LEU A 7 -22.79 8.45 1.70
CA LEU A 7 -22.92 7.01 1.92
C LEU A 7 -21.54 6.43 1.64
N SER A 8 -20.66 6.52 2.63
CA SER A 8 -19.71 5.47 2.89
C SER A 8 -20.58 4.23 2.96
N ILE A 9 -20.53 3.42 1.91
CA ILE A 9 -20.88 2.02 2.05
C ILE A 9 -19.79 1.42 2.96
N ARG A 10 -19.84 1.79 4.25
CA ARG A 10 -19.26 1.05 5.37
C ARG A 10 -20.19 -0.13 5.57
N GLN A 11 -20.29 -0.97 4.55
CA GLN A 11 -20.74 -2.32 4.77
C GLN A 11 -19.53 -3.03 5.35
N ASN A 12 -19.55 -3.22 6.66
CA ASN A 12 -18.80 -4.30 7.24
C ASN A 12 -19.25 -5.56 6.51
N MET A 13 -18.46 -6.02 5.53
CA MET A 13 -18.57 -7.37 5.02
C MET A 13 -18.09 -8.30 6.14
N THR A 14 -18.87 -8.41 7.21
CA THR A 14 -18.92 -9.66 7.95
C THR A 14 -19.69 -10.65 7.08
N PRO A 15 -19.41 -11.97 7.14
CA PRO A 15 -20.09 -13.00 6.36
C PRO A 15 -21.60 -13.15 6.62
N ARG A 16 -22.26 -12.15 7.22
CA ARG A 16 -23.66 -12.20 7.65
C ARG A 16 -24.41 -10.99 7.12
N ARG A 17 -24.91 -11.18 5.89
CA ARG A 17 -26.05 -10.49 5.25
C ARG A 17 -25.84 -9.03 4.91
N LEU A 18 -25.67 -8.81 3.62
CA LEU A 18 -25.63 -7.52 2.99
C LEU A 18 -26.90 -7.44 2.12
N ASN A 19 -28.00 -6.96 2.70
CA ASN A 19 -29.25 -6.71 1.98
C ASN A 19 -29.11 -5.38 1.22
N ILE A 20 -28.58 -5.42 -0.01
CA ILE A 20 -28.65 -4.27 -0.92
C ILE A 20 -30.04 -4.32 -1.57
N HIS A 21 -30.91 -3.36 -1.27
CA HIS A 21 -32.15 -3.21 -2.04
C HIS A 21 -31.80 -2.86 -3.50
N GLU A 22 -32.59 -3.31 -4.48
CA GLU A 22 -32.28 -3.07 -5.91
C GLU A 22 -32.07 -1.58 -6.26
N GLN A 23 -32.80 -0.68 -5.58
CA GLN A 23 -32.64 0.77 -5.73
C GLN A 23 -31.25 1.25 -5.30
N ASP A 24 -30.67 0.65 -4.25
CA ASP A 24 -29.32 0.94 -3.80
C ASP A 24 -28.27 0.42 -4.80
N ARG A 25 -28.55 -0.68 -5.52
CA ARG A 25 -27.67 -1.18 -6.60
C ARG A 25 -27.62 -0.23 -7.79
N ALA A 26 -28.77 0.26 -8.24
CA ALA A 26 -28.85 1.22 -9.35
C ALA A 26 -28.14 2.54 -9.00
N TYR A 27 -28.33 3.03 -7.77
CA TYR A 27 -27.62 4.20 -7.27
C TYR A 27 -26.10 3.96 -7.17
N ALA A 28 -25.66 2.84 -6.59
CA ALA A 28 -24.25 2.51 -6.46
C ALA A 28 -23.53 2.44 -7.82
N ARG A 29 -24.16 1.82 -8.83
CA ARG A 29 -23.65 1.77 -10.21
C ARG A 29 -23.30 3.16 -10.78
N LEU A 30 -24.13 4.17 -10.48
CA LEU A 30 -23.99 5.51 -11.05
C LEU A 30 -23.09 6.43 -10.22
N TYR A 31 -22.96 6.21 -8.92
CA TYR A 31 -22.38 7.21 -8.02
C TYR A 31 -21.26 6.70 -7.10
N ALA A 32 -21.09 5.39 -6.94
CA ALA A 32 -20.04 4.86 -6.08
C ALA A 32 -18.66 5.25 -6.61
N LYS A 33 -17.88 5.96 -5.80
CA LYS A 33 -16.48 6.34 -6.10
C LYS A 33 -15.46 5.44 -5.43
N GLU A 34 -15.89 4.71 -4.41
CA GLU A 34 -15.03 3.86 -3.59
C GLU A 34 -15.74 2.52 -3.34
N LEU A 35 -15.01 1.43 -3.52
CA LEU A 35 -15.41 0.10 -3.10
C LEU A 35 -14.60 -0.28 -1.86
N VAL A 36 -15.29 -0.64 -0.77
CA VAL A 36 -14.64 -1.12 0.45
C VAL A 36 -14.95 -2.60 0.63
N VAL A 37 -13.91 -3.40 0.82
CA VAL A 37 -13.97 -4.86 0.89
C VAL A 37 -13.38 -5.32 2.22
N HIS A 38 -14.19 -5.98 3.04
CA HIS A 38 -13.75 -6.61 4.28
C HIS A 38 -13.84 -8.13 4.13
N LEU A 39 -12.74 -8.85 4.33
CA LEU A 39 -12.69 -10.29 4.08
C LEU A 39 -11.75 -10.98 5.05
N ASP A 40 -12.03 -12.23 5.37
CA ASP A 40 -11.01 -13.11 5.97
C ASP A 40 -9.98 -13.47 4.89
N LEU A 41 -8.69 -13.34 5.19
CA LEU A 41 -7.62 -13.64 4.23
C LEU A 41 -7.70 -15.10 3.74
N LEU A 42 -8.10 -16.02 4.62
CA LEU A 42 -8.27 -17.43 4.31
C LEU A 42 -9.37 -17.67 3.26
N ASP A 43 -10.41 -16.85 3.23
CA ASP A 43 -11.48 -16.97 2.24
C ASP A 43 -10.99 -16.59 0.84
N VAL A 44 -10.06 -15.63 0.75
CA VAL A 44 -9.40 -15.29 -0.51
C VAL A 44 -8.50 -16.45 -0.95
N CYS A 45 -7.72 -17.01 -0.03
CA CYS A 45 -6.78 -18.08 -0.32
C CYS A 45 -7.48 -19.37 -0.79
N SER A 46 -8.58 -19.73 -0.14
CA SER A 46 -9.39 -20.92 -0.46
C SER A 46 -10.33 -20.72 -1.66
N GLY A 47 -10.46 -19.49 -2.17
CA GLY A 47 -11.41 -19.14 -3.24
C GLY A 47 -12.86 -18.99 -2.78
N ALA A 48 -13.16 -19.09 -1.49
CA ALA A 48 -14.49 -18.84 -0.94
C ALA A 48 -14.95 -17.39 -1.23
N ALA A 49 -14.07 -16.40 -1.09
CA ALA A 49 -14.37 -15.01 -1.38
C ALA A 49 -14.73 -14.78 -2.85
N LEU A 50 -14.05 -15.47 -3.77
CA LEU A 50 -14.38 -15.42 -5.20
C LEU A 50 -15.78 -16.00 -5.44
N LYS A 51 -16.10 -17.16 -4.85
CA LYS A 51 -17.45 -17.75 -4.97
C LYS A 51 -18.53 -16.80 -4.49
N TRP A 52 -18.27 -16.02 -3.44
CA TRP A 52 -19.22 -15.01 -2.97
C TRP A 52 -19.43 -13.89 -3.98
N LEU A 53 -18.35 -13.37 -4.59
CA LEU A 53 -18.47 -12.35 -5.65
C LEU A 53 -19.23 -12.85 -6.88
N LEU A 54 -19.21 -14.15 -7.14
CA LEU A 54 -19.90 -14.78 -8.27
C LEU A 54 -21.35 -15.20 -7.95
N CYS A 55 -21.85 -14.95 -6.75
CA CYS A 55 -23.20 -15.30 -6.31
C CYS A 55 -24.02 -14.04 -5.99
N GLU A 56 -25.36 -14.17 -6.01
CA GLU A 56 -26.25 -13.11 -5.51
C GLU A 56 -25.91 -12.75 -4.05
N PRO A 57 -25.91 -11.46 -3.66
CA PRO A 57 -26.36 -10.29 -4.43
C PRO A 57 -25.30 -9.62 -5.33
N TYR A 58 -24.12 -10.24 -5.50
CA TYR A 58 -22.96 -9.60 -6.14
C TYR A 58 -22.71 -10.03 -7.57
N VAL A 59 -23.38 -11.10 -8.01
CA VAL A 59 -23.40 -11.47 -9.42
C VAL A 59 -23.87 -10.26 -10.24
N ASP A 60 -23.12 -9.95 -11.29
CA ASP A 60 -23.30 -8.77 -12.16
C ASP A 60 -23.19 -7.40 -11.46
N LEU A 61 -22.57 -7.34 -10.27
CA LEU A 61 -22.25 -6.06 -9.64
C LEU A 61 -21.14 -5.38 -10.45
N GLU A 62 -21.47 -4.20 -10.98
CA GLU A 62 -20.53 -3.31 -11.64
C GLU A 62 -20.61 -1.94 -10.99
N LEU A 63 -19.45 -1.33 -10.77
CA LEU A 63 -19.26 -0.01 -10.16
C LEU A 63 -18.32 0.78 -11.08
N PRO A 64 -18.76 1.16 -12.29
CA PRO A 64 -17.89 1.78 -13.29
C PRO A 64 -17.32 3.12 -12.82
N MET A 65 -17.98 3.80 -11.88
CA MET A 65 -17.52 5.08 -11.35
C MET A 65 -16.53 4.95 -10.19
N ALA A 66 -16.29 3.74 -9.68
CA ALA A 66 -15.38 3.51 -8.57
C ALA A 66 -13.93 3.71 -9.03
N CYS A 67 -13.27 4.72 -8.46
CA CYS A 67 -11.87 5.04 -8.74
C CYS A 67 -10.91 4.54 -7.65
N SER A 68 -11.43 4.08 -6.52
CA SER A 68 -10.68 3.60 -5.36
C SER A 68 -11.24 2.28 -4.84
N VAL A 69 -10.37 1.33 -4.50
CA VAL A 69 -10.74 0.09 -3.81
C VAL A 69 -9.91 -0.05 -2.54
N LYS A 70 -10.58 -0.28 -1.40
CA LYS A 70 -9.93 -0.48 -0.11
C LYS A 70 -10.23 -1.87 0.42
N PHE A 71 -9.19 -2.65 0.63
CA PHE A 71 -9.25 -3.97 1.21
C PHE A 71 -8.86 -3.92 2.70
N TYR A 72 -9.66 -4.57 3.51
CA TYR A 72 -9.42 -4.81 4.93
C TYR A 72 -9.45 -6.32 5.16
N PHE A 73 -8.28 -6.94 5.25
CA PHE A 73 -8.19 -8.37 5.48
C PHE A 73 -8.08 -8.68 6.97
N PHE A 74 -8.94 -9.55 7.46
CA PHE A 74 -8.84 -10.15 8.78
C PHE A 74 -7.90 -11.36 8.69
N LEU A 75 -6.98 -11.43 9.65
CA LEU A 75 -6.02 -12.52 9.76
C LEU A 75 -6.56 -13.62 10.66
N PRO A 76 -6.11 -14.88 10.47
CA PRO A 76 -6.39 -15.95 11.40
C PRO A 76 -5.99 -15.54 12.82
N ARG A 77 -6.79 -15.96 13.80
CA ARG A 77 -6.56 -15.61 15.20
C ARG A 77 -5.58 -16.56 15.88
N THR A 78 -5.36 -17.73 15.28
CA THR A 78 -4.49 -18.77 15.84
C THR A 78 -3.58 -19.38 14.78
N LEU A 79 -2.40 -19.85 15.19
CA LEU A 79 -1.50 -20.60 14.33
C LEU A 79 -2.18 -21.88 13.79
N ALA A 80 -2.99 -22.54 14.62
CA ALA A 80 -3.73 -23.74 14.22
C ALA A 80 -4.71 -23.48 13.06
N GLU A 81 -5.39 -22.33 13.04
CA GLU A 81 -6.22 -21.93 11.90
C GLU A 81 -5.38 -21.74 10.63
N LEU A 82 -4.21 -21.15 10.76
CA LEU A 82 -3.28 -20.96 9.64
C LEU A 82 -2.78 -22.31 9.10
N GLU A 83 -2.35 -23.22 9.98
CA GLU A 83 -1.88 -24.56 9.61
C GLU A 83 -2.98 -25.40 8.96
N ALA A 84 -4.21 -25.33 9.50
CA ALA A 84 -5.36 -26.06 8.94
C ALA A 84 -5.84 -25.50 7.59
N SER A 85 -5.53 -24.24 7.29
CA SER A 85 -6.07 -23.53 6.12
C SER A 85 -5.43 -23.90 4.78
N ASN A 86 -4.38 -24.74 4.76
CA ASN A 86 -3.63 -25.10 3.56
C ASN A 86 -3.22 -23.88 2.71
N ILE A 87 -2.95 -22.72 3.32
CA ILE A 87 -2.62 -21.48 2.58
C ILE A 87 -1.35 -21.59 1.72
N THR A 88 -0.49 -22.56 2.01
CA THR A 88 0.70 -22.89 1.22
C THR A 88 0.40 -23.82 0.04
N SER A 89 -0.87 -24.20 -0.17
CA SER A 89 -1.31 -25.00 -1.31
C SER A 89 -0.98 -24.30 -2.64
N PRO A 90 -0.61 -25.05 -3.69
CA PRO A 90 -0.43 -24.50 -5.03
C PRO A 90 -1.68 -23.78 -5.57
N ASP A 91 -2.88 -24.12 -5.08
CA ASP A 91 -4.14 -23.52 -5.54
C ASP A 91 -4.37 -22.09 -5.01
N THR A 92 -3.62 -21.66 -3.99
CA THR A 92 -3.82 -20.36 -3.35
C THR A 92 -3.53 -19.18 -4.29
N LYS A 93 -2.42 -19.23 -5.05
CA LYS A 93 -2.03 -18.14 -5.97
C LYS A 93 -3.06 -17.95 -7.11
N PRO A 94 -3.55 -19.01 -7.79
CA PRO A 94 -4.66 -18.91 -8.73
C PRO A 94 -5.92 -18.27 -8.14
N ASN A 95 -6.32 -18.65 -6.92
CA ASN A 95 -7.51 -18.10 -6.26
C ASN A 95 -7.38 -16.59 -5.99
N ILE A 96 -6.21 -16.15 -5.52
CA ILE A 96 -5.91 -14.71 -5.33
C ILE A 96 -5.99 -13.96 -6.67
N GLY A 97 -5.39 -14.50 -7.73
CA GLY A 97 -5.41 -13.88 -9.06
C GLY A 97 -6.82 -13.75 -9.62
N ALA A 98 -7.62 -14.83 -9.53
CA ALA A 98 -9.01 -14.85 -9.97
C ALA A 98 -9.88 -13.89 -9.15
N PHE A 99 -9.71 -13.84 -7.83
CA PHE A 99 -10.36 -12.86 -6.97
C PHE A 99 -10.01 -11.42 -7.37
N ALA A 100 -8.73 -11.10 -7.55
CA ALA A 100 -8.28 -9.78 -7.98
C ALA A 100 -8.83 -9.39 -9.36
N GLN A 101 -8.89 -10.34 -10.30
CA GLN A 101 -9.54 -10.13 -11.60
C GLN A 101 -11.02 -9.83 -11.45
N GLN A 102 -11.75 -10.56 -10.61
CA GLN A 102 -13.17 -10.31 -10.38
C GLN A 102 -13.41 -8.92 -9.78
N VAL A 103 -12.63 -8.51 -8.78
CA VAL A 103 -12.75 -7.16 -8.20
C VAL A 103 -12.47 -6.07 -9.24
N ARG A 104 -11.53 -6.30 -10.18
CA ARG A 104 -11.29 -5.38 -11.29
C ARG A 104 -12.48 -5.29 -12.26
N GLN A 105 -13.19 -6.38 -12.49
CA GLN A 105 -14.42 -6.33 -13.29
C GLN A 105 -15.52 -5.53 -12.57
N VAL A 106 -15.63 -5.67 -11.25
CA VAL A 106 -16.56 -4.89 -10.43
C VAL A 106 -16.19 -3.40 -10.46
N ALA A 107 -14.92 -3.04 -10.34
CA ALA A 107 -14.46 -1.65 -10.28
C ALA A 107 -13.39 -1.34 -11.35
N PRO A 108 -13.76 -1.27 -12.64
CA PRO A 108 -12.81 -1.22 -13.76
C PRO A 108 -12.03 0.09 -13.86
N MET A 109 -12.54 1.17 -13.27
CA MET A 109 -11.87 2.48 -13.25
C MET A 109 -10.99 2.69 -12.00
N ALA A 110 -10.89 1.69 -11.13
CA ALA A 110 -10.09 1.78 -9.92
C ALA A 110 -8.61 1.94 -10.26
N LYS A 111 -8.02 3.01 -9.72
CA LYS A 111 -6.58 3.31 -9.85
C LYS A 111 -5.91 3.50 -8.50
N GLU A 112 -6.70 3.69 -7.45
CA GLU A 112 -6.24 3.76 -6.07
C GLU A 112 -6.56 2.45 -5.37
N ILE A 113 -5.53 1.79 -4.82
CA ILE A 113 -5.68 0.54 -4.10
C ILE A 113 -5.14 0.71 -2.68
N GLY A 114 -6.04 0.60 -1.71
CA GLY A 114 -5.70 0.52 -0.29
C GLY A 114 -5.74 -0.92 0.17
N ILE A 115 -4.69 -1.41 0.83
CA ILE A 115 -4.67 -2.73 1.46
C ILE A 115 -4.27 -2.56 2.91
N SER A 116 -5.15 -2.99 3.81
CA SER A 116 -4.94 -3.01 5.26
C SER A 116 -5.14 -4.42 5.78
N LEU A 117 -4.25 -4.87 6.65
CA LEU A 117 -4.47 -6.09 7.44
C LEU A 117 -4.92 -5.64 8.84
N ALA A 118 -6.05 -6.16 9.31
CA ALA A 118 -6.60 -5.77 10.60
C ALA A 118 -5.64 -6.15 11.74
N VAL A 119 -5.42 -5.20 12.65
CA VAL A 119 -4.60 -5.37 13.86
C VAL A 119 -5.34 -6.31 14.82
N GLY A 120 -4.63 -7.33 15.30
CA GLY A 120 -5.20 -8.41 16.10
C GLY A 120 -4.53 -9.76 15.85
N CYS A 121 -3.63 -9.84 14.88
CA CYS A 121 -2.71 -10.95 14.73
C CYS A 121 -1.77 -10.98 15.95
N PRO A 122 -1.74 -12.09 16.70
CA PRO A 122 -0.69 -12.33 17.69
C PRO A 122 0.70 -12.17 17.06
N ASP A 123 1.66 -11.61 17.79
CA ASP A 123 3.04 -11.35 17.30
C ASP A 123 3.75 -12.63 16.81
N ASP A 124 3.25 -13.81 17.21
CA ASP A 124 3.75 -15.14 16.86
C ASP A 124 3.22 -15.69 15.52
N ILE A 125 2.17 -15.11 14.93
CA ILE A 125 1.65 -15.58 13.63
C ILE A 125 2.38 -14.84 12.50
N THR A 126 3.34 -15.53 11.89
CA THR A 126 4.00 -15.06 10.66
C THR A 126 3.26 -15.58 9.44
N LEU A 127 2.66 -14.69 8.67
CA LEU A 127 2.07 -15.06 7.37
C LEU A 127 3.19 -15.40 6.36
N PRO A 128 3.00 -16.39 5.48
CA PRO A 128 3.96 -16.66 4.42
C PRO A 128 4.16 -15.43 3.54
N THR A 129 5.38 -14.94 3.46
CA THR A 129 5.72 -13.71 2.73
C THR A 129 5.25 -13.77 1.26
N GLU A 130 5.43 -14.92 0.61
CA GLU A 130 4.99 -15.13 -0.78
C GLU A 130 3.48 -14.95 -0.99
N LEU A 131 2.68 -15.30 0.02
CA LEU A 131 1.22 -15.18 -0.05
C LEU A 131 0.80 -13.72 -0.10
N LEU A 132 1.32 -12.93 0.85
CA LEU A 132 1.08 -11.50 0.91
C LEU A 132 1.59 -10.81 -0.36
N SER A 133 2.75 -11.23 -0.88
CA SER A 133 3.29 -10.71 -2.13
C SER A 133 2.35 -10.93 -3.29
N SER A 134 1.86 -12.17 -3.44
CA SER A 134 0.91 -12.52 -4.49
C SER A 134 -0.37 -11.70 -4.35
N LEU A 135 -0.90 -11.56 -3.13
CA LEU A 135 -2.09 -10.76 -2.87
C LEU A 135 -1.90 -9.30 -3.28
N VAL A 136 -0.84 -8.68 -2.77
CA VAL A 136 -0.54 -7.27 -3.04
C VAL A 136 -0.34 -7.04 -4.52
N LEU A 137 0.52 -7.84 -5.16
CA LEU A 137 0.80 -7.72 -6.60
C LEU A 137 -0.49 -7.80 -7.42
N GLN A 138 -1.29 -8.85 -7.21
CA GLN A 138 -2.47 -9.11 -8.03
C GLN A 138 -3.52 -8.00 -7.86
N LEU A 139 -3.66 -7.46 -6.65
CA LEU A 139 -4.58 -6.35 -6.36
C LEU A 139 -4.07 -5.00 -6.86
N SER A 140 -2.75 -4.79 -6.91
CA SER A 140 -2.15 -3.50 -7.24
C SER A 140 -1.59 -3.39 -8.66
N GLN A 141 -1.68 -4.44 -9.49
CA GLN A 141 -1.03 -4.52 -10.81
C GLN A 141 -1.33 -3.34 -11.76
N HIS A 142 -2.49 -2.70 -11.61
CA HIS A 142 -2.88 -1.54 -12.44
C HIS A 142 -3.09 -0.26 -11.62
N ALA A 143 -2.72 -0.29 -10.34
CA ALA A 143 -2.86 0.84 -9.46
C ALA A 143 -1.80 1.89 -9.79
N VAL A 144 -2.19 3.17 -9.75
CA VAL A 144 -1.26 4.31 -9.82
C VAL A 144 -1.11 4.98 -8.46
N ASP A 145 -2.00 4.68 -7.51
CA ASP A 145 -1.90 5.08 -6.11
C ASP A 145 -2.08 3.83 -5.25
N ILE A 146 -1.12 3.61 -4.36
CA ILE A 146 -1.08 2.43 -3.52
C ILE A 146 -0.88 2.87 -2.08
N LYS A 147 -1.76 2.37 -1.21
CA LYS A 147 -1.69 2.56 0.23
C LYS A 147 -1.68 1.23 0.97
N TYR A 148 -0.59 0.95 1.66
CA TYR A 148 -0.41 -0.20 2.54
C TYR A 148 -0.48 0.21 4.00
N ASN A 149 -1.26 -0.54 4.77
CA ASN A 149 -1.35 -0.38 6.22
C ASN A 149 -1.37 -1.75 6.92
N PHE A 150 -0.21 -2.37 7.04
CA PHE A 150 -0.05 -3.63 7.77
C PHE A 150 1.40 -3.84 8.19
N ASN A 151 1.62 -4.59 9.28
CA ASN A 151 2.93 -4.77 9.91
C ASN A 151 3.84 -5.80 9.21
N ILE A 152 3.29 -6.64 8.32
CA ILE A 152 4.02 -7.73 7.66
C ILE A 152 4.19 -7.38 6.19
N GLN A 153 5.35 -6.83 5.80
CA GLN A 153 5.58 -6.38 4.42
C GLN A 153 5.52 -7.59 3.45
N PRO A 154 4.82 -7.48 2.31
CA PRO A 154 4.91 -8.51 1.30
C PRO A 154 6.34 -8.48 0.76
N ALA A 155 6.86 -9.62 0.33
CA ALA A 155 8.00 -9.67 -0.57
C ALA A 155 7.57 -8.99 -1.88
N ILE A 156 7.56 -7.66 -1.97
CA ILE A 156 7.25 -6.89 -3.20
C ILE A 156 8.49 -7.02 -4.09
N VAL A 157 8.76 -8.25 -4.48
CA VAL A 157 9.94 -8.69 -5.20
C VAL A 157 9.78 -8.21 -6.63
N ASP A 158 10.64 -7.29 -7.06
CA ASP A 158 11.04 -7.01 -8.45
C ASP A 158 9.95 -6.83 -9.54
N GLN A 159 8.67 -6.79 -9.19
CA GLN A 159 7.60 -7.01 -10.16
C GLN A 159 6.92 -5.71 -10.60
N GLN A 160 6.98 -5.49 -11.92
CA GLN A 160 5.99 -4.97 -12.89
C GLN A 160 5.08 -3.77 -12.56
N ILE A 161 5.02 -3.27 -11.34
CA ILE A 161 4.29 -2.05 -10.99
C ILE A 161 5.10 -0.87 -11.51
N SER A 162 4.60 -0.28 -12.58
CA SER A 162 5.20 0.88 -13.26
C SER A 162 4.21 2.03 -13.29
N GLY A 163 4.71 3.26 -13.29
CA GLY A 163 3.88 4.45 -13.35
C GLY A 163 3.19 4.79 -12.02
N LEU A 164 3.70 4.26 -10.91
CA LEU A 164 3.21 4.58 -9.58
C LEU A 164 3.42 6.07 -9.28
N ARG A 165 2.37 6.73 -8.78
CA ARG A 165 2.35 8.16 -8.43
C ARG A 165 2.33 8.39 -6.93
N SER A 166 1.78 7.46 -6.16
CA SER A 166 1.69 7.57 -4.72
C SER A 166 1.96 6.21 -4.07
N LEU A 167 2.87 6.21 -3.11
CA LEU A 167 3.20 5.04 -2.29
C LEU A 167 3.14 5.46 -0.83
N THR A 168 2.16 4.93 -0.09
CA THR A 168 2.02 5.14 1.35
C THR A 168 2.14 3.82 2.09
N CYS A 169 3.14 3.66 2.95
CA CYS A 169 3.39 2.48 3.77
C CYS A 169 3.57 2.88 5.23
N CYS A 170 2.52 2.70 6.04
CA CYS A 170 2.49 3.19 7.42
C CYS A 170 3.11 2.23 8.45
N SER A 171 3.50 1.02 8.06
CA SER A 171 4.11 0.05 8.95
C SER A 171 4.98 -0.94 8.20
N ALA A 172 6.25 -1.06 8.58
CA ALA A 172 7.10 -2.18 8.22
C ALA A 172 7.63 -2.72 9.55
N ASP A 173 7.39 -3.99 9.86
CA ASP A 173 7.79 -4.91 10.96
C ASP A 173 9.27 -5.24 11.15
N THR A 174 10.01 -5.36 10.05
CA THR A 174 11.28 -6.10 10.01
C THR A 174 12.37 -5.37 9.23
N THR A 175 13.62 -5.85 9.34
CA THR A 175 14.81 -5.22 8.74
C THR A 175 14.92 -5.44 7.23
N ASP A 176 14.43 -6.57 6.72
CA ASP A 176 14.51 -6.91 5.29
C ASP A 176 13.37 -6.25 4.48
N ASP A 177 12.35 -5.76 5.18
CA ASP A 177 11.16 -5.11 4.61
C ASP A 177 11.49 -3.76 3.94
N GLY A 178 12.42 -3.01 4.53
CA GLY A 178 12.77 -1.66 4.07
C GLY A 178 13.36 -1.67 2.67
N GLU A 179 14.22 -2.64 2.35
CA GLU A 179 14.92 -2.72 1.07
C GLU A 179 13.95 -2.82 -0.12
N GLN A 180 12.84 -3.54 0.05
CA GLN A 180 11.89 -3.80 -1.04
C GLN A 180 11.02 -2.59 -1.35
N ILE A 181 10.54 -1.89 -0.33
CA ILE A 181 9.80 -0.64 -0.51
C ILE A 181 10.69 0.43 -1.12
N VAL A 182 11.94 0.50 -0.67
CA VAL A 182 12.97 1.37 -1.26
C VAL A 182 13.17 1.04 -2.73
N ARG A 183 13.28 -0.25 -3.07
CA ARG A 183 13.40 -0.71 -4.46
C ARG A 183 12.17 -0.37 -5.30
N LEU A 184 10.96 -0.57 -4.79
CA LEU A 184 9.71 -0.21 -5.47
C LEU A 184 9.63 1.31 -5.73
N ALA A 185 9.97 2.12 -4.74
CA ALA A 185 10.01 3.57 -4.86
C ALA A 185 11.01 4.00 -5.94
N ARG A 186 12.22 3.41 -5.94
CA ARG A 186 13.24 3.65 -6.97
C ARG A 186 12.79 3.26 -8.38
N ASN A 187 12.19 2.08 -8.52
CA ASN A 187 11.68 1.60 -9.82
C ASN A 187 10.60 2.54 -10.39
N ASN A 188 9.97 3.34 -9.54
CA ASN A 188 8.95 4.33 -9.92
C ASN A 188 9.42 5.78 -9.74
N ALA A 189 10.72 6.04 -9.55
CA ALA A 189 11.24 7.36 -9.19
C ALA A 189 10.83 8.46 -10.20
N ALA A 190 10.76 8.12 -11.49
CA ALA A 190 10.38 9.04 -12.56
C ALA A 190 8.91 9.50 -12.51
N THR A 191 8.01 8.72 -11.88
CA THR A 191 6.56 9.00 -11.86
C THR A 191 6.02 9.31 -10.47
N LEU A 192 6.76 8.94 -9.42
CA LEU A 192 6.34 9.07 -8.03
C LEU A 192 6.20 10.54 -7.64
N ARG A 193 5.04 10.89 -7.07
CA ARG A 193 4.69 12.24 -6.59
C ARG A 193 4.55 12.30 -5.08
N VAL A 194 4.10 11.21 -4.47
CA VAL A 194 3.93 11.07 -3.02
C VAL A 194 4.65 9.80 -2.57
N LEU A 195 5.54 9.95 -1.58
CA LEU A 195 6.20 8.85 -0.91
C LEU A 195 6.05 9.06 0.59
N GLU A 196 5.26 8.21 1.24
CA GLU A 196 5.12 8.18 2.69
C GLU A 196 5.53 6.80 3.19
N ILE A 197 6.67 6.69 3.86
CA ILE A 197 7.19 5.40 4.32
C ILE A 197 7.74 5.52 5.73
N SER A 198 7.66 4.42 6.48
CA SER A 198 8.39 4.28 7.73
C SER A 198 9.78 3.76 7.44
N VAL A 199 10.81 4.45 7.91
CA VAL A 199 12.20 4.05 7.70
C VAL A 199 12.82 3.60 9.01
N ARG A 200 13.54 2.47 8.96
CA ARG A 200 14.09 1.80 10.15
C ARG A 200 15.58 1.94 10.26
N THR A 201 16.27 1.78 9.12
CA THR A 201 17.72 1.78 9.07
C THR A 201 18.23 2.92 8.21
N THR A 202 19.46 3.35 8.46
CA THR A 202 20.14 4.29 7.57
C THR A 202 20.45 3.67 6.21
N THR A 203 20.52 2.34 6.11
CA THR A 203 20.64 1.60 4.85
C THR A 203 19.44 1.82 3.95
N ASP A 204 18.22 1.73 4.49
CA ASP A 204 16.98 1.99 3.74
C ASP A 204 16.95 3.42 3.19
N MET A 205 17.31 4.39 4.04
CA MET A 205 17.44 5.79 3.65
C MET A 205 18.47 5.98 2.54
N THR A 206 19.65 5.36 2.69
CA THR A 206 20.71 5.43 1.69
C THR A 206 20.27 4.77 0.38
N GLY A 207 19.54 3.66 0.46
CA GLY A 207 19.01 2.95 -0.69
C GLY A 207 17.97 3.76 -1.46
N LEU A 208 17.24 4.70 -0.82
CA LEU A 208 16.30 5.59 -1.53
C LEU A 208 17.03 6.55 -2.46
N ILE A 209 18.20 7.03 -2.06
CA ILE A 209 18.93 8.12 -2.72
C ILE A 209 20.11 7.63 -3.55
N ARG A 210 20.58 6.39 -3.33
CA ARG A 210 21.79 5.86 -3.93
C ARG A 210 21.62 4.42 -4.39
N TYR A 211 22.10 4.13 -5.59
CA TYR A 211 22.23 2.78 -6.12
C TYR A 211 23.47 2.09 -5.56
N SER A 212 23.54 0.76 -5.70
CA SER A 212 24.68 -0.05 -5.26
C SER A 212 25.96 0.25 -6.05
N ASP A 213 25.86 0.74 -7.28
CA ASP A 213 26.98 1.20 -8.11
C ASP A 213 27.52 2.58 -7.69
N GLY A 214 26.89 3.20 -6.68
CA GLY A 214 27.27 4.48 -6.14
C GLY A 214 26.60 5.69 -6.80
N SER A 215 25.84 5.50 -7.89
CA SER A 215 25.10 6.55 -8.56
C SER A 215 23.87 7.01 -7.75
N TYR A 216 23.37 8.21 -8.04
CA TYR A 216 22.26 8.81 -7.30
C TYR A 216 20.90 8.55 -7.98
N VAL A 217 19.89 8.30 -7.16
CA VAL A 217 18.50 8.21 -7.60
C VAL A 217 17.91 9.62 -7.59
N GLN A 218 17.27 10.00 -8.68
CA GLN A 218 16.50 11.24 -8.77
C GLN A 218 15.01 10.96 -8.88
N TYR A 219 14.22 11.71 -8.13
CA TYR A 219 12.77 11.68 -8.12
C TYR A 219 12.22 12.99 -8.70
N PRO A 220 12.22 13.14 -10.04
CA PRO A 220 11.91 14.42 -10.67
C PRO A 220 10.47 14.89 -10.44
N CYS A 221 9.55 13.99 -10.10
CA CYS A 221 8.14 14.31 -9.88
C CYS A 221 7.72 14.30 -8.40
N LEU A 222 8.62 13.98 -7.46
CA LEU A 222 8.25 13.80 -6.06
C LEU A 222 7.98 15.15 -5.42
N GLN A 223 6.73 15.34 -5.01
CA GLN A 223 6.22 16.58 -4.40
C GLN A 223 6.06 16.45 -2.89
N THR A 224 5.72 15.25 -2.40
CA THR A 224 5.55 14.98 -0.97
C THR A 224 6.42 13.81 -0.56
N LEU A 225 7.30 14.06 0.41
CA LEU A 225 8.11 13.04 1.07
C LEU A 225 7.80 13.05 2.56
N ARG A 226 7.28 11.93 3.07
CA ARG A 226 7.07 11.70 4.49
C ARG A 226 7.86 10.48 4.94
N LEU A 227 8.75 10.71 5.87
CA LEU A 227 9.58 9.67 6.49
C LEU A 227 9.20 9.62 7.96
N SER A 228 8.60 8.52 8.41
CA SER A 228 8.25 8.32 9.81
C SER A 228 9.26 7.42 10.52
N ASP A 229 9.62 7.81 11.75
CA ASP A 229 10.59 7.09 12.55
C ASP A 229 10.04 5.88 13.27
N ARG A 230 10.89 4.86 13.34
CA ARG A 230 10.83 3.80 14.34
C ARG A 230 12.04 3.93 15.28
N PRO A 231 11.93 3.53 16.55
CA PRO A 231 12.92 3.85 17.61
C PRO A 231 14.33 3.27 17.44
N ARG A 232 14.65 2.58 16.33
CA ARG A 232 15.89 1.79 16.11
C ARG A 232 16.84 2.32 15.03
N VAL A 233 16.73 3.58 14.62
CA VAL A 233 17.66 4.12 13.62
C VAL A 233 19.08 4.21 14.21
N ASP A 234 20.03 3.52 13.59
CA ASP A 234 21.47 3.60 13.87
C ASP A 234 22.04 4.97 13.49
N ALA A 235 23.34 5.20 13.75
CA ALA A 235 24.03 6.47 13.55
C ALA A 235 23.71 7.16 12.21
N PRO A 236 23.59 8.51 12.19
CA PRO A 236 23.19 9.29 11.02
C PRO A 236 24.04 9.01 9.77
N CYS A 237 23.42 9.09 8.60
CA CYS A 237 24.10 8.90 7.32
C CYS A 237 24.78 10.21 6.88
N ARG A 238 26.03 10.14 6.38
CA ARG A 238 26.74 11.23 5.67
C ARG A 238 26.74 11.01 4.16
N PRO A 239 25.64 11.24 3.46
CA PRO A 239 25.69 11.23 2.01
C PRO A 239 26.46 12.47 1.52
N VAL A 240 27.62 12.25 0.89
CA VAL A 240 28.38 13.32 0.23
C VAL A 240 27.80 13.53 -1.17
N PHE A 241 27.04 14.59 -1.40
CA PHE A 241 26.43 14.87 -2.71
C PHE A 241 27.25 15.87 -3.54
N PRO A 242 28.01 15.43 -4.56
CA PRO A 242 28.82 16.34 -5.37
C PRO A 242 28.02 17.13 -6.43
N GLY A 243 26.69 17.22 -6.35
CA GLY A 243 25.90 18.12 -7.22
C GLY A 243 24.53 17.62 -7.72
N ALA A 244 24.07 16.42 -7.33
CA ALA A 244 22.74 15.95 -7.68
C ALA A 244 21.73 16.27 -6.57
N VAL A 245 20.60 16.90 -6.92
CA VAL A 245 19.45 17.09 -6.02
C VAL A 245 18.53 15.87 -6.17
N PRO A 246 18.37 15.01 -5.15
CA PRO A 246 17.56 13.79 -5.29
C PRO A 246 16.07 14.07 -5.49
N PHE A 247 15.56 15.20 -4.97
CA PHE A 247 14.13 15.51 -4.94
C PHE A 247 13.79 16.90 -5.52
N PRO A 248 14.17 17.22 -6.77
CA PRO A 248 14.16 18.60 -7.28
C PRO A 248 12.77 19.27 -7.31
N SER A 249 11.69 18.49 -7.26
CA SER A 249 10.30 18.98 -7.24
C SER A 249 9.64 18.94 -5.86
N LEU A 250 10.42 18.72 -4.79
CA LEU A 250 9.89 18.50 -3.46
C LEU A 250 9.24 19.77 -2.89
N ARG A 251 7.97 19.66 -2.51
CA ARG A 251 7.18 20.75 -1.92
C ARG A 251 6.89 20.54 -0.45
N ARG A 252 6.69 19.29 -0.04
CA ARG A 252 6.32 18.94 1.32
C ARG A 252 7.27 17.90 1.86
N LEU A 253 7.94 18.25 2.94
CA LEU A 253 8.82 17.36 3.68
C LEU A 253 8.26 17.15 5.08
N ALA A 254 7.99 15.91 5.44
CA ALA A 254 7.63 15.53 6.79
C ALA A 254 8.65 14.50 7.29
N LEU A 255 9.40 14.86 8.32
CA LEU A 255 10.38 14.00 8.94
C LEU A 255 9.87 13.58 10.32
N GLY A 256 10.19 12.35 10.70
CA GLY A 256 9.98 11.84 12.04
C GLY A 256 10.77 12.62 13.10
N ALA A 257 10.70 12.19 14.35
CA ALA A 257 11.36 12.84 15.47
C ALA A 257 12.92 12.79 15.38
N ARG A 258 13.48 11.90 14.57
CA ARG A 258 14.91 11.71 14.34
C ARG A 258 15.27 12.15 12.93
N PHE A 259 16.35 12.92 12.85
CA PHE A 259 16.91 13.33 11.58
C PHE A 259 17.87 12.22 11.09
N TYR A 260 17.58 11.64 9.92
CA TYR A 260 18.30 10.47 9.39
C TYR A 260 19.68 10.78 8.79
N PHE A 261 19.97 12.06 8.59
CA PHE A 261 21.17 12.54 7.94
C PHE A 261 22.02 13.30 8.95
N ASP A 262 23.32 13.35 8.72
CA ASP A 262 24.22 14.18 9.54
C ASP A 262 24.08 15.69 9.21
N ASP A 263 23.56 16.00 8.02
CA ASP A 263 23.26 17.35 7.58
C ASP A 263 22.07 17.40 6.60
N ASP A 264 21.70 18.60 6.18
CA ASP A 264 20.59 18.87 5.27
C ASP A 264 20.97 18.74 3.77
N THR A 265 22.16 18.24 3.44
CA THR A 265 22.69 18.28 2.07
C THR A 265 21.79 17.56 1.08
N VAL A 266 21.10 16.49 1.49
CA VAL A 266 20.12 15.76 0.65
C VAL A 266 18.94 16.62 0.19
N PHE A 267 18.63 17.71 0.91
CA PHE A 267 17.53 18.61 0.61
C PHE A 267 17.99 19.95 0.02
N ARG A 268 19.30 20.20 -0.06
CA ARG A 268 19.83 21.43 -0.68
C ARG A 268 19.42 21.50 -2.15
N GLY A 269 19.00 22.69 -2.59
CA GLY A 269 18.48 22.90 -3.94
C GLY A 269 16.96 22.76 -4.06
N ASN A 270 16.26 22.42 -2.98
CA ASN A 270 14.79 22.44 -2.92
C ASN A 270 14.23 23.78 -2.40
N ASP A 271 15.09 24.77 -2.14
CA ASP A 271 14.69 26.05 -1.51
C ASP A 271 13.61 26.80 -2.31
N ALA A 272 13.61 26.64 -3.64
CA ALA A 272 12.63 27.27 -4.51
C ALA A 272 11.28 26.54 -4.56
N THR A 273 11.22 25.28 -4.14
CA THR A 273 10.04 24.40 -4.27
C THR A 273 9.43 24.01 -2.94
N LEU A 274 10.21 24.03 -1.86
CA LEU A 274 9.77 23.59 -0.54
C LEU A 274 8.79 24.59 0.10
N GLU A 275 7.53 24.17 0.21
CA GLU A 275 6.42 24.96 0.77
C GLU A 275 6.24 24.71 2.27
N SER A 276 6.53 23.50 2.76
CA SER A 276 6.30 23.13 4.16
C SER A 276 7.25 22.05 4.68
N VAL A 277 7.76 22.25 5.91
CA VAL A 277 8.55 21.27 6.66
C VAL A 277 7.83 20.95 7.98
N PHE A 278 7.47 19.69 8.17
CA PHE A 278 6.89 19.20 9.43
C PHE A 278 7.92 18.34 10.14
N GLY A 279 8.39 18.80 11.31
CA GLY A 279 9.06 17.95 12.29
C GLY A 279 8.02 17.38 13.26
N SER A 280 8.22 16.15 13.71
CA SER A 280 7.46 15.69 14.88
C SER A 280 7.92 16.53 16.06
N GLN A 281 7.02 17.30 16.69
CA GLN A 281 7.35 17.87 17.99
C GLN A 281 7.58 16.70 18.97
N PRO A 282 8.65 16.75 19.77
CA PRO A 282 9.00 15.68 20.71
C PRO A 282 7.92 15.43 21.76
#